data_AF-A0A8T3LKE1-F1
#
_entry.id   AF-A0A8T3LKE1-F1
#
_cell.length_a   1.000
_cell.length_b   1.000
_cell.length_c   1.000
_cell.angle_alpha   90.00
_cell.angle_beta   90.00
_cell.angle_gamma   90.00
#
_symmetry.space_group_name_H-M   'P 1'
#
loop_
_entity.id
_entity.type
_entity.pdbx_description
1 polymer ?
#
loop_
_entity_poly.entity_id
_entity_poly.type
_entity_poly.pdbx_seq_one_letter_code
_entity_poly.pdbx_strand_id
1 'polypeptide(L)'
;TGLAYYRPAGVRRRFREYRLDRIWPSIDALAEATQWHQFENLQFEIGEMRRYDAIQGYVVTEFTDANWEANGLLDITRRPKVFHDRLAALNSPDVVIADLLGRDLAAGATVRIPLSVSSYGQPADGGRVAWELALGDGSRETADAAGEVEFSDWPDHGSAEVGVLELPVPEVTATTDGRLVLRLLDDTGRQRGTDTLRVAVLPVEPPSRVLNVAVHDPEDIWQVRQRVVALGHRVVPREEADVLVATEVDEQVVDHADAGGHVLLLVRTRTAIPAGMDLARRVEVHLRRLAHAGWPGQSSPWEGDWVTSFSWISPASCDGLPVRNPLDFAYSEVLPDHVLLGHDPVRHVDEVTAGMFAGWVHAPAAIEWTFPQGRGSMTITTFRISPESGPVASALFQRLLRRTADA
;
A
#
# COMPACT_ATOMS: atom_id res chain seq x y z
N THR A 1 18.25 -17.93 -18.69
CA THR A 1 16.91 -18.41 -18.31
C THR A 1 16.70 -18.12 -16.83
N GLY A 2 15.63 -17.44 -16.48
CA GLY A 2 15.37 -16.91 -15.14
C GLY A 2 15.08 -17.86 -14.02
N LEU A 3 15.46 -19.12 -14.20
CA LEU A 3 15.00 -20.24 -13.38
C LEU A 3 15.46 -20.14 -11.92
N ALA A 4 16.45 -19.31 -11.57
CA ALA A 4 16.92 -19.19 -10.19
C ALA A 4 15.96 -18.39 -9.30
N TYR A 5 15.43 -17.26 -9.80
CA TYR A 5 14.64 -16.30 -9.01
C TYR A 5 13.15 -16.64 -8.93
N TYR A 6 12.64 -17.48 -9.83
CA TYR A 6 11.21 -17.84 -9.83
C TYR A 6 10.91 -19.14 -9.09
N ARG A 7 11.91 -19.83 -8.53
CA ARG A 7 11.67 -21.14 -7.89
C ARG A 7 11.38 -21.01 -6.39
N PRO A 8 10.37 -21.75 -5.89
CA PRO A 8 10.07 -21.81 -4.45
C PRO A 8 11.19 -22.47 -3.64
N ALA A 9 12.12 -23.18 -4.28
CA ALA A 9 13.25 -23.83 -3.63
C ALA A 9 14.01 -22.85 -2.71
N GLY A 10 14.16 -23.23 -1.44
CA GLY A 10 14.84 -22.42 -0.42
C GLY A 10 13.99 -21.33 0.25
N VAL A 11 12.70 -21.19 -0.09
CA VAL A 11 11.83 -20.14 0.47
C VAL A 11 11.78 -20.18 2.01
N ARG A 12 11.65 -21.36 2.62
CA ARG A 12 11.67 -21.54 4.08
C ARG A 12 12.99 -21.15 4.74
N ARG A 13 14.11 -21.28 3.99
CA ARG A 13 15.42 -20.85 4.47
C ARG A 13 15.50 -19.33 4.44
N ARG A 14 15.21 -18.71 3.29
CA ARG A 14 15.21 -17.25 3.11
C ARG A 14 14.24 -16.54 4.05
N PHE A 15 13.03 -17.08 4.23
CA PHE A 15 12.05 -16.57 5.19
C PHE A 15 12.62 -16.44 6.61
N ARG A 16 13.36 -17.47 7.08
CA ARG A 16 14.01 -17.46 8.39
C ARG A 16 15.25 -16.57 8.43
N GLU A 17 16.11 -16.66 7.43
CA GLU A 17 17.35 -15.89 7.34
C GLU A 17 17.08 -14.38 7.30
N TYR A 18 16.04 -13.96 6.58
CA TYR A 18 15.63 -12.55 6.47
C TYR A 18 14.65 -12.12 7.58
N ARG A 19 14.44 -12.99 8.58
CA ARG A 19 13.57 -12.74 9.75
C ARG A 19 12.16 -12.26 9.38
N LEU A 20 11.58 -12.81 8.32
CA LEU A 20 10.22 -12.45 7.90
C LEU A 20 9.15 -12.91 8.91
N ASP A 21 9.53 -13.76 9.88
CA ASP A 21 8.72 -14.13 11.05
C ASP A 21 8.28 -12.93 11.89
N ARG A 22 9.02 -11.81 11.84
CA ARG A 22 8.63 -10.55 12.50
C ARG A 22 7.48 -9.81 11.78
N ILE A 23 7.22 -10.16 10.52
CA ILE A 23 6.19 -9.55 9.68
C ILE A 23 4.97 -10.48 9.61
N TRP A 24 5.22 -11.74 9.22
CA TRP A 24 4.23 -12.81 9.18
C TRP A 24 4.64 -13.89 10.18
N PRO A 25 3.82 -14.28 11.15
CA PRO A 25 4.22 -15.23 12.19
C PRO A 25 4.71 -16.59 11.68
N SER A 26 4.31 -16.98 10.47
CA SER A 26 4.76 -18.21 9.81
C SER A 26 4.75 -18.05 8.29
N ILE A 27 5.38 -18.99 7.58
CA ILE A 27 5.29 -19.03 6.12
C ILE A 27 3.85 -19.28 5.63
N ASP A 28 3.03 -19.97 6.42
CA ASP A 28 1.63 -20.22 6.10
C ASP A 28 0.81 -18.93 6.28
N ALA A 29 1.13 -18.11 7.30
CA ALA A 29 0.56 -16.78 7.46
C ALA A 29 0.96 -15.83 6.31
N LEU A 30 2.19 -15.92 5.81
CA LEU A 30 2.59 -15.22 4.59
C LEU A 30 1.75 -15.70 3.40
N ALA A 31 1.60 -17.02 3.21
CA ALA A 31 0.81 -17.57 2.11
C ALA A 31 -0.64 -17.08 2.16
N GLU A 32 -1.31 -17.18 3.31
CA GLU A 32 -2.68 -16.68 3.51
C GLU A 32 -2.79 -15.17 3.23
N ALA A 33 -1.88 -14.36 3.76
CA ALA A 33 -1.89 -12.92 3.53
C ALA A 33 -1.73 -12.57 2.03
N THR A 34 -0.87 -13.28 1.32
CA THR A 34 -0.69 -13.07 -0.13
C THR A 34 -1.90 -13.53 -0.95
N GLN A 35 -2.66 -14.53 -0.48
CA GLN A 35 -3.93 -14.91 -1.11
C GLN A 35 -5.00 -13.83 -0.92
N TRP A 36 -5.10 -13.21 0.26
CA TRP A 36 -6.00 -12.07 0.44
C TRP A 36 -5.60 -10.87 -0.44
N HIS A 37 -4.31 -10.60 -0.56
CA HIS A 37 -3.81 -9.58 -1.50
C HIS A 37 -4.16 -9.92 -2.97
N GLN A 38 -4.03 -11.20 -3.37
CA GLN A 38 -4.49 -11.67 -4.68
C GLN A 38 -5.98 -11.39 -4.89
N PHE A 39 -6.83 -11.65 -3.89
CA PHE A 39 -8.26 -11.37 -3.99
C PHE A 39 -8.56 -9.88 -4.16
N GLU A 40 -7.91 -9.00 -3.39
CA GLU A 40 -8.11 -7.55 -3.50
C GLU A 40 -7.72 -7.02 -4.88
N ASN A 41 -6.64 -7.55 -5.47
CA ASN A 41 -6.23 -7.20 -6.84
C ASN A 41 -7.24 -7.74 -7.87
N LEU A 42 -7.71 -8.99 -7.74
CA LEU A 42 -8.74 -9.55 -8.61
C LEU A 42 -10.04 -8.74 -8.54
N GLN A 43 -10.45 -8.33 -7.34
CA GLN A 43 -11.63 -7.49 -7.13
C GLN A 43 -11.50 -6.16 -7.87
N PHE A 44 -10.34 -5.50 -7.74
CA PHE A 44 -10.06 -4.25 -8.45
C PHE A 44 -10.03 -4.45 -9.98
N GLU A 45 -9.25 -5.40 -10.48
CA GLU A 45 -9.10 -5.65 -11.92
C GLU A 45 -10.42 -6.02 -12.59
N ILE A 46 -11.19 -6.93 -11.98
CA ILE A 46 -12.50 -7.33 -12.51
C ILE A 46 -13.48 -6.16 -12.41
N GLY A 47 -13.49 -5.43 -11.29
CA GLY A 47 -14.31 -4.23 -11.12
C GLY A 47 -14.05 -3.22 -12.23
N GLU A 48 -12.79 -2.85 -12.45
CA GLU A 48 -12.38 -1.91 -13.49
C GLU A 48 -12.75 -2.41 -14.89
N MET A 49 -12.43 -3.66 -15.24
CA MET A 49 -12.81 -4.22 -16.55
C MET A 49 -14.32 -4.14 -16.79
N ARG A 50 -15.12 -4.39 -15.75
CA ARG A 50 -16.58 -4.37 -15.82
C ARG A 50 -17.19 -2.98 -15.94
N ARG A 51 -16.42 -1.90 -15.75
CA ARG A 51 -16.87 -0.52 -16.01
C ARG A 51 -16.84 -0.15 -17.49
N TYR A 52 -16.14 -0.92 -18.33
CA TYR A 52 -15.93 -0.59 -19.72
C TYR A 52 -16.67 -1.55 -20.64
N ASP A 53 -17.73 -1.06 -21.29
CA ASP A 53 -18.51 -1.84 -22.27
C ASP A 53 -17.66 -2.37 -23.44
N ALA A 54 -16.52 -1.73 -23.74
CA ALA A 54 -15.60 -2.24 -24.77
C ALA A 54 -14.97 -3.60 -24.38
N ILE A 55 -14.97 -3.98 -23.11
CA ILE A 55 -14.44 -5.24 -22.60
C ILE A 55 -15.60 -6.23 -22.44
N GLN A 56 -15.72 -7.16 -23.39
CA GLN A 56 -16.84 -8.11 -23.48
C GLN A 56 -16.64 -9.41 -22.70
N GLY A 57 -15.55 -9.51 -21.94
CA GLY A 57 -15.22 -10.67 -21.12
C GLY A 57 -13.74 -10.70 -20.72
N TYR A 58 -13.42 -11.57 -19.76
CA TYR A 58 -12.06 -11.79 -19.28
C TYR A 58 -11.82 -13.27 -19.01
N VAL A 59 -10.55 -13.67 -19.03
CA VAL A 59 -10.11 -15.02 -18.66
C VAL A 59 -9.07 -14.87 -17.55
N VAL A 60 -9.39 -15.40 -16.36
CA VAL A 60 -8.45 -15.39 -15.24
C VAL A 60 -7.35 -16.42 -15.50
N THR A 61 -6.11 -15.94 -15.54
CA THR A 61 -4.92 -16.80 -15.53
C THR A 61 -4.38 -16.81 -14.08
N GLU A 62 -4.53 -17.88 -13.31
CA GLU A 62 -4.93 -19.25 -13.69
C GLU A 62 -6.00 -19.85 -12.75
N PHE A 63 -6.60 -20.98 -13.15
CA PHE A 63 -7.64 -21.62 -12.36
C PHE A 63 -7.09 -22.34 -11.11
N THR A 64 -5.90 -22.92 -11.21
CA THR A 64 -5.21 -23.66 -10.14
C THR A 64 -3.76 -23.25 -10.12
N ASP A 65 -3.14 -23.11 -8.95
CA ASP A 65 -1.70 -22.80 -8.86
C ASP A 65 -0.86 -23.79 -9.69
N ALA A 66 0.11 -23.28 -10.43
CA ALA A 66 1.19 -24.04 -11.03
C ALA A 66 2.44 -24.04 -10.14
N ASN A 67 3.41 -24.89 -10.47
CA ASN A 67 4.57 -25.20 -9.61
C ASN A 67 5.32 -23.98 -9.03
N TRP A 68 5.41 -22.88 -9.79
CA TRP A 68 6.09 -21.64 -9.37
C TRP A 68 5.20 -20.39 -9.47
N GLU A 69 3.93 -20.56 -9.86
CA GLU A 69 2.92 -19.52 -10.04
C GLU A 69 1.79 -19.77 -9.05
N ALA A 70 1.76 -18.98 -7.98
CA ALA A 70 0.84 -19.17 -6.86
C ALA A 70 -0.39 -18.22 -6.92
N ASN A 71 -0.82 -17.86 -8.14
CA ASN A 71 -1.93 -16.93 -8.44
C ASN A 71 -3.17 -17.67 -8.98
N GLY A 72 -3.29 -18.97 -8.76
CA GLY A 72 -4.49 -19.73 -9.08
C GLY A 72 -5.70 -19.28 -8.24
N LEU A 73 -6.92 -19.47 -8.75
CA LEU A 73 -8.14 -19.36 -7.93
C LEU A 73 -8.26 -20.50 -6.90
N LEU A 74 -7.67 -21.65 -7.22
CA LEU A 74 -7.52 -22.82 -6.36
C LEU A 74 -6.03 -23.10 -6.11
N ASP A 75 -5.72 -23.86 -5.06
CA ASP A 75 -4.36 -24.33 -4.81
C ASP A 75 -3.92 -25.40 -5.84
N ILE A 76 -2.64 -25.81 -5.78
CA ILE A 76 -2.03 -26.79 -6.70
C ILE A 76 -2.70 -28.17 -6.64
N THR A 77 -3.42 -28.46 -5.56
CA THR A 77 -4.21 -29.70 -5.37
C THR A 77 -5.70 -29.51 -5.68
N ARG A 78 -6.07 -28.36 -6.26
CA ARG A 78 -7.43 -27.95 -6.61
C ARG A 78 -8.35 -27.75 -5.40
N ARG A 79 -7.79 -27.37 -4.26
CA ARG A 79 -8.58 -27.00 -3.07
C ARG A 79 -8.87 -25.49 -3.08
N PRO A 80 -9.99 -25.08 -2.46
CA PRO A 80 -10.31 -23.68 -2.23
C PRO A 80 -9.18 -22.92 -1.53
N LYS A 81 -8.87 -21.72 -2.03
CA LYS A 81 -8.06 -20.71 -1.33
C LYS A 81 -8.89 -19.95 -0.29
N VAL A 82 -8.25 -19.19 0.59
CA VAL A 82 -8.91 -18.50 1.72
C VAL A 82 -10.02 -17.53 1.29
N PHE A 83 -9.96 -17.00 0.08
CA PHE A 83 -10.95 -16.08 -0.48
C PHE A 83 -12.03 -16.75 -1.34
N HIS A 84 -12.04 -18.09 -1.45
CA HIS A 84 -12.90 -18.82 -2.39
C HIS A 84 -14.37 -18.38 -2.35
N ASP A 85 -14.93 -18.20 -1.14
CA ASP A 85 -16.34 -17.86 -0.96
C ASP A 85 -16.69 -16.45 -1.43
N ARG A 86 -15.68 -15.61 -1.69
CA ARG A 86 -15.83 -14.25 -2.23
C ARG A 86 -15.88 -14.23 -3.76
N LEU A 87 -15.45 -15.29 -4.44
CA LEU A 87 -15.38 -15.33 -5.91
C LEU A 87 -16.76 -15.24 -6.57
N ALA A 88 -17.80 -15.78 -5.91
CA ALA A 88 -19.17 -15.74 -6.43
C ALA A 88 -19.68 -14.29 -6.58
N ALA A 89 -19.31 -13.39 -5.65
CA ALA A 89 -19.70 -11.98 -5.72
C ALA A 89 -19.05 -11.26 -6.92
N LEU A 90 -17.75 -11.49 -7.15
CA LEU A 90 -17.01 -10.89 -8.28
C LEU A 90 -17.56 -11.31 -9.66
N ASN A 91 -18.05 -12.55 -9.75
CA ASN A 91 -18.57 -13.14 -10.98
C ASN A 91 -20.10 -13.10 -11.05
N SER A 92 -20.76 -12.37 -10.16
CA SER A 92 -22.21 -12.19 -10.20
C SER A 92 -22.64 -11.59 -11.54
N PRO A 93 -23.80 -11.98 -12.12
CA PRO A 93 -24.31 -11.33 -13.33
C PRO A 93 -24.40 -9.80 -13.18
N ASP A 94 -24.78 -9.34 -11.98
CA ASP A 94 -24.87 -7.93 -11.64
C ASP A 94 -23.86 -7.59 -10.54
N VAL A 95 -23.07 -6.54 -10.76
CA VAL A 95 -22.00 -6.08 -9.85
C VAL A 95 -22.13 -4.58 -9.63
N VAL A 96 -22.05 -4.17 -8.37
CA VAL A 96 -21.87 -2.79 -7.96
C VAL A 96 -20.37 -2.53 -7.78
N ILE A 97 -19.89 -1.41 -8.31
CA ILE A 97 -18.48 -1.02 -8.29
C ILE A 97 -18.40 0.35 -7.64
N ALA A 98 -17.64 0.45 -6.55
CA ALA A 98 -17.30 1.72 -5.94
C ALA A 98 -15.92 2.16 -6.42
N ASP A 99 -15.86 3.34 -7.04
CA ASP A 99 -14.62 3.96 -7.48
C ASP A 99 -13.88 4.61 -6.29
N LEU A 100 -13.29 3.75 -5.45
CA LEU A 100 -12.53 4.12 -4.26
C LEU A 100 -11.13 3.48 -4.32
N LEU A 101 -10.22 4.17 -5.01
CA LEU A 101 -8.83 3.72 -5.13
C LEU A 101 -8.04 3.90 -3.81
N GLY A 102 -8.14 5.08 -3.20
CA GLY A 102 -7.53 5.37 -1.90
C GLY A 102 -8.40 4.79 -0.78
N ARG A 103 -7.91 3.73 -0.12
CA ARG A 103 -8.64 3.06 0.96
C ARG A 103 -8.19 3.52 2.36
N ASP A 104 -7.46 4.62 2.43
CA ASP A 104 -7.11 5.35 3.64
C ASP A 104 -8.00 6.59 3.80
N LEU A 105 -8.94 6.51 4.74
CA LEU A 105 -9.96 7.54 4.96
C LEU A 105 -9.58 8.42 6.15
N ALA A 106 -9.77 9.72 6.02
CA ALA A 106 -9.63 10.66 7.12
C ALA A 106 -10.86 10.62 8.02
N ALA A 107 -10.66 10.47 9.34
CA ALA A 107 -11.71 10.61 10.33
C ALA A 107 -12.43 11.96 10.19
N GLY A 108 -13.76 11.97 10.35
CA GLY A 108 -14.58 13.17 10.27
C GLY A 108 -14.80 13.73 8.86
N ALA A 109 -14.15 13.17 7.84
CA ALA A 109 -14.33 13.60 6.45
C ALA A 109 -15.64 13.09 5.86
N THR A 110 -16.06 13.68 4.75
CA THR A 110 -17.06 13.10 3.84
C THR A 110 -16.39 12.76 2.53
N VAL A 111 -16.40 11.48 2.15
CA VAL A 111 -15.74 10.98 0.94
C VAL A 111 -16.79 10.72 -0.14
N ARG A 112 -16.60 11.32 -1.31
CA ARG A 112 -17.46 11.14 -2.48
C ARG A 112 -16.97 9.96 -3.31
N ILE A 113 -17.79 8.93 -3.44
CA ILE A 113 -17.45 7.69 -4.13
C ILE A 113 -18.42 7.49 -5.30
N PRO A 114 -17.97 7.71 -6.56
CA PRO A 114 -18.76 7.33 -7.73
C PRO A 114 -19.11 5.85 -7.70
N LEU A 115 -20.35 5.53 -8.03
CA LEU A 115 -20.86 4.17 -8.12
C LEU A 115 -21.19 3.84 -9.56
N SER A 116 -20.76 2.65 -10.00
CA SER A 116 -21.17 2.06 -11.27
C SER A 116 -21.88 0.72 -11.02
N VAL A 117 -22.84 0.39 -11.87
CA VAL A 117 -23.45 -0.93 -11.93
C VAL A 117 -23.13 -1.55 -13.28
N SER A 118 -22.58 -2.76 -13.24
CA SER A 118 -22.40 -3.62 -14.41
C SER A 118 -23.43 -4.73 -14.36
N SER A 119 -24.26 -4.87 -15.39
CA SER A 119 -25.42 -5.76 -15.41
C SER A 119 -25.42 -6.63 -16.66
N TYR A 120 -25.57 -7.93 -16.43
CA TYR A 120 -25.80 -8.97 -17.45
C TYR A 120 -26.85 -9.99 -16.97
N GLY A 121 -27.56 -9.68 -15.88
CA GLY A 121 -28.61 -10.50 -15.32
C GLY A 121 -29.98 -10.30 -15.99
N GLN A 122 -31.03 -10.53 -15.22
CA GLN A 122 -32.40 -10.25 -15.67
C GLN A 122 -32.63 -8.73 -15.71
N PRO A 123 -33.38 -8.21 -16.69
CA PRO A 123 -33.75 -6.80 -16.72
C PRO A 123 -34.42 -6.36 -15.42
N ALA A 124 -34.19 -5.11 -15.04
CA ALA A 124 -34.87 -4.39 -13.97
C ALA A 124 -35.07 -2.95 -14.44
N ASP A 125 -36.05 -2.23 -13.89
CA ASP A 125 -36.28 -0.84 -14.29
C ASP A 125 -35.27 0.06 -13.57
N GLY A 126 -35.23 0.00 -12.24
CA GLY A 126 -34.31 0.76 -11.39
C GLY A 126 -33.89 -0.04 -10.15
N GLY A 127 -33.26 0.65 -9.20
CA GLY A 127 -32.79 0.00 -7.98
C GLY A 127 -32.15 0.94 -6.99
N ARG A 128 -31.46 0.35 -6.03
CA ARG A 128 -30.66 1.10 -5.06
C ARG A 128 -29.41 0.35 -4.64
N VAL A 129 -28.39 1.10 -4.26
CA VAL A 129 -27.19 0.59 -3.60
C VAL A 129 -27.30 0.91 -2.12
N ALA A 130 -27.61 -0.11 -1.31
CA ALA A 130 -27.53 0.01 0.14
C ALA A 130 -26.09 -0.21 0.59
N TRP A 131 -25.60 0.62 1.51
CA TRP A 131 -24.23 0.59 1.96
C TRP A 131 -24.10 0.68 3.47
N GLU A 132 -23.06 0.05 4.01
CA GLU A 132 -22.70 0.05 5.42
C GLU A 132 -21.19 0.20 5.57
N LEU A 133 -20.75 1.11 6.44
CA LEU A 133 -19.38 1.19 6.92
C LEU A 133 -19.34 0.67 8.35
N ALA A 134 -18.60 -0.43 8.54
CA ALA A 134 -18.35 -1.01 9.86
C ALA A 134 -16.86 -0.91 10.20
N LEU A 135 -16.54 -0.32 11.35
CA LEU A 135 -15.19 -0.16 11.87
C LEU A 135 -14.87 -1.22 12.93
N GLY A 136 -13.59 -1.58 13.03
CA GLY A 136 -13.06 -2.60 13.92
C GLY A 136 -13.02 -4.01 13.32
N ASP A 137 -12.94 -5.01 14.18
CA ASP A 137 -12.85 -6.43 13.81
C ASP A 137 -14.18 -7.02 13.30
N GLY A 138 -15.28 -6.27 13.39
CA GLY A 138 -16.63 -6.73 13.08
C GLY A 138 -17.29 -7.49 14.23
N SER A 139 -16.77 -7.37 15.45
CA SER A 139 -17.45 -7.85 16.68
C SER A 139 -18.70 -7.04 17.02
N ARG A 140 -18.84 -5.84 16.43
CA ARG A 140 -20.03 -5.00 16.56
C ARG A 140 -21.09 -5.42 15.56
N GLU A 141 -22.32 -5.59 16.04
CA GLU A 141 -23.47 -5.91 15.20
C GLU A 141 -23.99 -4.70 14.41
N THR A 142 -23.67 -3.48 14.85
CA THR A 142 -24.16 -2.24 14.24
C THR A 142 -23.07 -1.57 13.40
N ALA A 143 -23.41 -1.19 12.17
CA ALA A 143 -22.57 -0.33 11.34
C ALA A 143 -22.40 1.06 11.96
N ASP A 144 -21.24 1.68 11.77
CA ASP A 144 -20.95 3.03 12.25
C ASP A 144 -21.55 4.11 11.34
N ALA A 145 -21.74 3.81 10.06
CA ALA A 145 -22.52 4.60 9.12
C ALA A 145 -23.23 3.69 8.10
N ALA A 146 -24.39 4.12 7.62
CA ALA A 146 -25.15 3.41 6.60
C ALA A 146 -26.02 4.37 5.79
N GLY A 147 -26.42 3.95 4.59
CA GLY A 147 -27.30 4.72 3.74
C GLY A 147 -27.64 3.98 2.45
N GLU A 148 -28.32 4.69 1.55
CA GLU A 148 -28.72 4.16 0.25
C GLU A 148 -28.49 5.21 -0.85
N VAL A 149 -28.19 4.75 -2.06
CA VAL A 149 -28.16 5.56 -3.28
C VAL A 149 -29.16 4.96 -4.26
N GLU A 150 -30.25 5.66 -4.53
CA GLU A 150 -31.28 5.25 -5.50
C GLU A 150 -30.93 5.66 -6.92
N PHE A 151 -31.35 4.86 -7.90
CA PHE A 151 -31.20 5.15 -9.32
C PHE A 151 -32.36 4.58 -10.13
N SER A 152 -32.74 5.30 -11.20
CA SER A 152 -33.91 4.95 -12.01
C SER A 152 -33.62 4.07 -13.20
N ASP A 153 -32.36 4.03 -13.65
CA ASP A 153 -31.98 3.45 -14.94
C ASP A 153 -31.02 2.29 -14.68
N TRP A 154 -31.56 1.08 -14.54
CA TRP A 154 -30.75 -0.13 -14.43
C TRP A 154 -30.18 -0.50 -15.81
N PRO A 155 -28.88 -0.82 -15.94
CA PRO A 155 -28.33 -1.19 -17.22
C PRO A 155 -28.93 -2.53 -17.72
N ASP A 156 -29.54 -2.54 -18.89
CA ASP A 156 -30.01 -3.77 -19.53
C ASP A 156 -28.86 -4.72 -19.85
N HIS A 157 -27.73 -4.16 -20.28
CA HIS A 157 -26.48 -4.83 -20.57
C HIS A 157 -25.33 -3.82 -20.48
N GLY A 158 -24.16 -4.25 -20.01
CA GLY A 158 -22.98 -3.37 -19.89
C GLY A 158 -22.94 -2.66 -18.54
N SER A 159 -22.39 -1.44 -18.52
CA SER A 159 -22.15 -0.67 -17.31
C SER A 159 -22.69 0.75 -17.41
N ALA A 160 -23.24 1.26 -16.30
CA ALA A 160 -23.60 2.66 -16.15
C ALA A 160 -23.16 3.21 -14.81
N GLU A 161 -22.87 4.51 -14.76
CA GLU A 161 -22.77 5.26 -13.51
C GLU A 161 -24.17 5.46 -12.94
N VAL A 162 -24.37 5.03 -11.68
CA VAL A 162 -25.69 5.03 -11.04
C VAL A 162 -25.81 6.07 -9.93
N GLY A 163 -24.73 6.77 -9.58
CA GLY A 163 -24.76 7.85 -8.61
C GLY A 163 -23.44 8.05 -7.90
N VAL A 164 -23.47 8.88 -6.85
CA VAL A 164 -22.33 9.14 -5.98
C VAL A 164 -22.76 8.88 -4.54
N LEU A 165 -22.02 8.01 -3.88
CA LEU A 165 -22.14 7.77 -2.45
C LEU A 165 -21.38 8.88 -1.70
N GLU A 166 -22.07 9.58 -0.81
CA GLU A 166 -21.47 10.50 0.16
C GLU A 166 -21.20 9.71 1.44
N LEU A 167 -19.95 9.30 1.67
CA LEU A 167 -19.57 8.48 2.82
C LEU A 167 -19.16 9.39 3.98
N PRO A 168 -20.01 9.58 5.02
CA PRO A 168 -19.55 10.19 6.26
C PRO A 168 -18.60 9.22 6.97
N VAL A 169 -17.34 9.63 7.15
CA VAL A 169 -16.33 8.84 7.85
C VAL A 169 -16.40 9.16 9.35
N PRO A 170 -16.68 8.18 10.22
CA PRO A 170 -16.78 8.42 11.66
C PRO A 170 -15.47 8.97 12.25
N GLU A 171 -15.60 9.70 13.35
CA GLU A 171 -14.45 10.07 14.18
C GLU A 171 -13.84 8.84 14.85
N VAL A 172 -12.51 8.76 14.87
CA VAL A 172 -11.76 7.71 15.58
C VAL A 172 -10.59 8.32 16.32
N THR A 173 -10.19 7.72 17.44
CA THR A 173 -9.04 8.17 18.26
C THR A 173 -7.76 7.39 17.96
N ALA A 174 -7.83 6.40 17.08
CA ALA A 174 -6.72 5.56 16.67
C ALA A 174 -7.01 4.99 15.27
N THR A 175 -5.96 4.68 14.53
CA THR A 175 -6.10 4.06 13.21
C THR A 175 -6.88 2.75 13.33
N THR A 176 -8.01 2.68 12.61
CA THR A 176 -9.01 1.63 12.77
C THR A 176 -9.33 1.02 11.42
N ASP A 177 -9.26 -0.31 11.33
CA ASP A 177 -9.71 -1.04 10.15
C ASP A 177 -11.21 -0.97 9.97
N GLY A 178 -11.68 -1.03 8.72
CA GLY A 178 -13.09 -1.06 8.43
C GLY A 178 -13.44 -1.83 7.16
N ARG A 179 -14.74 -2.03 6.98
CA ARG A 179 -15.32 -2.63 5.77
C ARG A 179 -16.46 -1.75 5.28
N LEU A 180 -16.37 -1.33 4.01
CA LEU A 180 -17.48 -0.74 3.28
C LEU A 180 -18.19 -1.86 2.51
N VAL A 181 -19.38 -2.24 2.96
CA VAL A 181 -20.21 -3.26 2.33
C VAL A 181 -21.22 -2.57 1.43
N LEU A 182 -21.33 -3.04 0.19
CA LEU A 182 -22.30 -2.57 -0.80
C LEU A 182 -23.25 -3.72 -1.14
N ARG A 183 -24.54 -3.42 -1.22
CA ARG A 183 -25.60 -4.35 -1.62
C ARG A 183 -26.43 -3.70 -2.71
N LEU A 184 -26.39 -4.31 -3.90
CA LEU A 184 -27.15 -3.88 -5.06
C LEU A 184 -28.53 -4.55 -5.03
N LEU A 185 -29.58 -3.74 -4.96
CA LEU A 185 -30.98 -4.19 -4.81
C LEU A 185 -31.79 -3.69 -6.01
N ASP A 186 -32.57 -4.58 -6.63
CA ASP A 186 -33.53 -4.17 -7.66
C ASP A 186 -34.76 -3.48 -7.04
N ASP A 187 -35.63 -2.97 -7.92
CA ASP A 187 -36.92 -2.34 -7.59
C ASP A 187 -37.86 -3.24 -6.76
N THR A 188 -37.74 -4.56 -6.85
CA THR A 188 -38.47 -5.52 -6.00
C THR A 188 -37.85 -5.71 -4.62
N GLY A 189 -36.67 -5.14 -4.38
CA GLY A 189 -35.88 -5.30 -3.16
C GLY A 189 -35.04 -6.58 -3.11
N ARG A 190 -34.91 -7.31 -4.23
CA ARG A 190 -34.06 -8.50 -4.31
C ARG A 190 -32.60 -8.09 -4.47
N GLN A 191 -31.71 -8.72 -3.70
CA GLN A 191 -30.28 -8.53 -3.88
C GLN A 191 -29.77 -9.18 -5.17
N ARG A 192 -29.18 -8.35 -6.03
CA ARG A 192 -28.63 -8.71 -7.34
C ARG A 192 -27.11 -8.85 -7.33
N GLY A 193 -26.45 -8.11 -6.43
CA GLY A 193 -25.00 -8.14 -6.28
C GLY A 193 -24.57 -7.62 -4.91
N THR A 194 -23.33 -7.88 -4.55
CA THR A 194 -22.70 -7.33 -3.35
C THR A 194 -21.22 -7.14 -3.59
N ASP A 195 -20.65 -6.13 -2.94
CA ASP A 195 -19.22 -5.96 -2.87
C ASP A 195 -18.79 -5.57 -1.45
N THR A 196 -17.53 -5.79 -1.11
CA THR A 196 -16.98 -5.31 0.17
C THR A 196 -15.54 -4.88 0.00
N LEU A 197 -15.29 -3.61 0.32
CA LEU A 197 -13.97 -3.00 0.31
C LEU A 197 -13.43 -2.94 1.73
N ARG A 198 -12.18 -3.36 1.91
CA ARG A 198 -11.43 -3.13 3.15
C ARG A 198 -10.89 -1.70 3.15
N VAL A 199 -11.16 -0.95 4.20
CA VAL A 199 -10.68 0.42 4.37
C VAL A 199 -9.91 0.56 5.69
N ALA A 200 -9.15 1.64 5.83
CA ALA A 200 -8.59 2.08 7.09
C ALA A 200 -9.00 3.52 7.35
N VAL A 201 -9.47 3.81 8.56
CA VAL A 201 -9.79 5.16 9.01
C VAL A 201 -8.69 5.64 9.94
N LEU A 202 -8.09 6.78 9.61
CA LEU A 202 -7.01 7.37 10.40
C LEU A 202 -7.48 8.66 11.08
N PRO A 203 -7.10 8.89 12.35
CA PRO A 203 -7.37 10.14 13.03
C PRO A 203 -6.63 11.30 12.34
N VAL A 204 -7.27 12.47 12.29
CA VAL A 204 -6.65 13.71 11.83
C VAL A 204 -6.20 14.50 13.05
N GLU A 205 -5.05 14.10 13.62
CA GLU A 205 -4.52 14.71 14.84
C GLU A 205 -3.27 15.56 14.58
N PRO A 206 -3.10 16.67 15.32
CA PRO A 206 -1.83 17.39 15.35
C PRO A 206 -0.74 16.50 15.96
N PRO A 207 0.54 16.79 15.68
CA PRO A 207 1.63 15.98 16.18
C PRO A 207 1.69 16.06 17.70
N SER A 208 1.85 14.91 18.36
CA SER A 208 2.04 14.80 19.81
C SER A 208 3.29 15.56 20.32
N ARG A 209 4.30 15.72 19.46
CA ARG A 209 5.51 16.51 19.69
C ARG A 209 5.81 17.35 18.45
N VAL A 210 5.89 18.66 18.62
CA VAL A 210 6.33 19.59 17.57
C VAL A 210 7.85 19.49 17.44
N LEU A 211 8.33 19.03 16.28
CA LEU A 211 9.75 18.97 15.94
C LEU A 211 10.20 20.27 15.24
N ASN A 212 11.45 20.63 15.48
CA ASN A 212 12.20 21.57 14.68
C ASN A 212 12.84 20.82 13.51
N VAL A 213 12.43 21.14 12.28
CA VAL A 213 12.84 20.43 11.08
C VAL A 213 13.59 21.38 10.15
N ALA A 214 14.82 21.01 9.78
CA ALA A 214 15.50 21.64 8.66
C ALA A 214 15.13 20.91 7.36
N VAL A 215 15.05 21.65 6.26
CA VAL A 215 14.69 21.10 4.94
C VAL A 215 15.79 21.41 3.95
N HIS A 216 16.31 20.36 3.32
CA HIS A 216 17.22 20.40 2.19
C HIS A 216 16.51 19.80 0.96
N ASP A 217 15.74 20.66 0.28
CA ASP A 217 15.02 20.34 -0.96
C ASP A 217 15.35 21.42 -2.00
N PRO A 218 16.53 21.34 -2.63
CA PRO A 218 17.12 22.47 -3.37
C PRO A 218 16.26 22.95 -4.54
N GLU A 219 15.53 22.03 -5.18
CA GLU A 219 14.65 22.34 -6.31
C GLU A 219 13.20 22.64 -5.87
N ASP A 220 12.86 22.48 -4.59
CA ASP A 220 11.50 22.62 -4.01
C ASP A 220 10.39 21.82 -4.74
N ILE A 221 10.77 20.83 -5.56
CA ILE A 221 9.85 20.03 -6.38
C ILE A 221 8.94 19.18 -5.49
N TRP A 222 9.47 18.66 -4.38
CA TRP A 222 8.77 17.72 -3.51
C TRP A 222 7.97 18.43 -2.41
N GLN A 223 8.07 19.76 -2.32
CA GLN A 223 7.31 20.61 -1.39
C GLN A 223 7.45 20.17 0.08
N VAL A 224 8.66 19.73 0.46
CA VAL A 224 8.91 19.17 1.80
C VAL A 224 8.63 20.22 2.88
N ARG A 225 9.01 21.47 2.65
CA ARG A 225 8.76 22.59 3.57
C ARG A 225 7.26 22.77 3.84
N GLN A 226 6.44 22.79 2.79
CA GLN A 226 4.99 22.96 2.90
C GLN A 226 4.37 21.79 3.65
N ARG A 227 4.82 20.56 3.37
CA ARG A 227 4.34 19.36 4.08
C ARG A 227 4.70 19.37 5.56
N VAL A 228 5.94 19.71 5.92
CA VAL A 228 6.37 19.83 7.33
C VAL A 228 5.48 20.84 8.09
N VAL A 229 5.20 21.99 7.50
CA VAL A 229 4.31 23.01 8.12
C VAL A 229 2.87 22.51 8.20
N ALA A 230 2.34 21.87 7.15
CA ALA A 230 0.99 21.32 7.13
C ALA A 230 0.78 20.23 8.18
N LEU A 231 1.84 19.48 8.52
CA LEU A 231 1.85 18.50 9.60
C LEU A 231 2.03 19.12 11.00
N GLY A 232 2.10 20.45 11.12
CA GLY A 232 2.19 21.15 12.40
C GLY A 232 3.59 21.23 13.01
N HIS A 233 4.65 20.94 12.24
CA HIS A 233 6.03 21.06 12.67
C HIS A 233 6.62 22.44 12.32
N ARG A 234 7.75 22.80 12.96
CA ARG A 234 8.42 24.09 12.70
C ARG A 234 9.56 23.88 11.74
N VAL A 235 9.64 24.72 10.71
CA VAL A 235 10.79 24.75 9.81
C VAL A 235 11.82 25.74 10.33
N VAL A 236 13.03 25.27 10.60
CA VAL A 236 14.12 26.03 11.24
C VAL A 236 15.44 25.92 10.43
N PRO A 237 16.45 26.75 10.73
CA PRO A 237 17.82 26.53 10.25
C PRO A 237 18.40 25.19 10.74
N ARG A 238 19.38 24.66 10.01
CA ARG A 238 19.98 23.34 10.24
C ARG A 238 20.59 23.18 11.63
N GLU A 239 21.11 24.26 12.20
CA GLU A 239 21.79 24.27 13.50
C GLU A 239 20.82 24.08 14.68
N GLU A 240 19.53 24.34 14.47
CA GLU A 240 18.47 24.27 15.49
C GLU A 240 17.54 23.05 15.30
N ALA A 241 17.80 22.24 14.27
CA ALA A 241 16.92 21.17 13.85
C ALA A 241 17.11 19.89 14.68
N ASP A 242 15.98 19.30 15.08
CA ASP A 242 15.92 17.92 15.58
C ASP A 242 16.18 16.91 14.45
N VAL A 243 15.70 17.22 13.24
CA VAL A 243 15.82 16.39 12.03
C VAL A 243 16.08 17.25 10.80
N LEU A 244 17.02 16.83 9.97
CA LEU A 244 17.20 17.32 8.61
C LEU A 244 16.43 16.42 7.64
N VAL A 245 15.38 16.94 6.99
CA VAL A 245 14.72 16.25 5.88
C VAL A 245 15.35 16.68 4.58
N ALA A 246 15.90 15.72 3.83
CA ALA A 246 16.56 15.96 2.55
C ALA A 246 15.89 15.19 1.42
N THR A 247 15.98 15.70 0.18
CA THR A 247 15.50 14.99 -1.02
C THR A 247 16.64 14.46 -1.90
N GLU A 248 17.86 14.90 -1.62
CA GLU A 248 19.12 14.41 -2.19
C GLU A 248 20.25 14.46 -1.16
N VAL A 249 21.32 13.71 -1.42
CA VAL A 249 22.52 13.64 -0.58
C VAL A 249 23.64 14.44 -1.23
N ASP A 250 24.11 15.45 -0.52
CA ASP A 250 25.34 16.19 -0.80
C ASP A 250 26.30 16.12 0.41
N GLU A 251 27.47 16.77 0.30
CA GLU A 251 28.44 16.83 1.40
C GLU A 251 27.83 17.44 2.67
N GLN A 252 26.93 18.42 2.52
CA GLN A 252 26.29 19.08 3.65
C GLN A 252 25.39 18.12 4.43
N VAL A 253 24.62 17.28 3.75
CA VAL A 253 23.77 16.26 4.38
C VAL A 253 24.61 15.23 5.11
N VAL A 254 25.72 14.76 4.51
CA VAL A 254 26.63 13.79 5.15
C VAL A 254 27.30 14.41 6.38
N ASP A 255 27.85 15.62 6.27
CA ASP A 255 28.47 16.35 7.38
C ASP A 255 27.50 16.56 8.55
N HIS A 256 26.20 16.71 8.26
CA HIS A 256 25.18 16.86 9.32
C HIS A 256 25.08 15.60 10.16
N ALA A 257 24.95 14.46 9.49
CA ALA A 257 24.86 13.17 10.16
C ALA A 257 26.16 12.86 10.91
N ASP A 258 27.32 13.09 10.29
CA ASP A 258 28.62 12.86 10.92
C ASP A 258 28.85 13.71 12.17
N ALA A 259 28.35 14.95 12.15
CA ALA A 259 28.39 15.85 13.30
C ALA A 259 27.46 15.43 14.45
N GLY A 260 26.57 14.45 14.27
CA GLY A 260 25.63 13.98 15.27
C GLY A 260 24.16 14.29 14.97
N GLY A 261 23.86 14.86 13.80
CA GLY A 261 22.49 15.14 13.37
C GLY A 261 21.75 13.90 12.87
N HIS A 262 20.43 14.01 12.78
CA HIS A 262 19.55 12.94 12.30
C HIS A 262 18.96 13.34 10.95
N VAL A 263 19.17 12.50 9.93
CA VAL A 263 18.73 12.78 8.55
C VAL A 263 17.60 11.86 8.14
N LEU A 264 16.50 12.43 7.63
CA LEU A 264 15.46 11.71 6.90
C LEU A 264 15.59 12.05 5.41
N LEU A 265 16.03 11.08 4.61
CA LEU A 265 16.19 11.23 3.16
C LEU A 265 14.97 10.66 2.42
N LEU A 266 14.28 11.52 1.66
CA LEU A 266 13.15 11.18 0.81
C LEU A 266 13.63 10.89 -0.62
N VAL A 267 13.83 9.62 -0.94
CA VAL A 267 14.38 9.19 -2.24
C VAL A 267 13.27 9.11 -3.28
N ARG A 268 13.23 10.11 -4.17
CA ARG A 268 12.27 10.19 -5.28
C ARG A 268 12.90 10.07 -6.66
N THR A 269 14.23 10.08 -6.75
CA THR A 269 14.98 9.96 -8.01
C THR A 269 16.14 9.00 -7.86
N ARG A 270 16.62 8.45 -8.98
CA ARG A 270 17.81 7.58 -9.02
C ARG A 270 19.10 8.30 -8.63
N THR A 271 19.13 9.62 -8.73
CA THR A 271 20.31 10.46 -8.45
C THR A 271 20.26 11.09 -7.07
N ALA A 272 19.20 10.85 -6.27
CA ALA A 272 19.07 11.35 -4.91
C ALA A 272 20.25 10.92 -4.01
N ILE A 273 20.93 9.82 -4.35
CA ILE A 273 22.17 9.41 -3.72
C ILE A 273 23.24 9.26 -4.81
N PRO A 274 24.08 10.30 -5.03
CA PRO A 274 25.17 10.24 -5.98
C PRO A 274 26.17 9.11 -5.66
N ALA A 275 26.83 8.59 -6.69
CA ALA A 275 27.90 7.63 -6.49
C ALA A 275 29.11 8.30 -5.82
N GLY A 276 29.71 7.64 -4.83
CA GLY A 276 30.92 8.13 -4.15
C GLY A 276 30.68 8.96 -2.90
N MET A 277 29.42 9.16 -2.49
CA MET A 277 29.13 9.74 -1.17
C MET A 277 29.65 8.83 -0.05
N ASP A 278 30.25 9.44 0.99
CA ASP A 278 30.85 8.72 2.13
C ASP A 278 29.79 8.26 3.13
N LEU A 279 28.97 7.31 2.69
CA LEU A 279 27.93 6.70 3.51
C LEU A 279 28.45 5.45 4.22
N ALA A 280 28.10 5.32 5.50
CA ALA A 280 28.40 4.15 6.32
C ALA A 280 27.75 2.85 5.81
N ARG A 281 26.78 2.96 4.88
CA ARG A 281 26.21 1.85 4.13
C ARG A 281 26.33 2.13 2.64
N ARG A 282 26.63 1.09 1.87
CA ARG A 282 26.47 1.15 0.41
C ARG A 282 24.99 1.17 0.09
N VAL A 283 24.50 2.28 -0.45
CA VAL A 283 23.11 2.43 -0.89
C VAL A 283 23.08 2.59 -2.40
N GLU A 284 22.23 1.81 -3.06
CA GLU A 284 21.94 1.95 -4.48
C GLU A 284 20.44 2.17 -4.68
N VAL A 285 20.08 3.20 -5.44
CA VAL A 285 18.69 3.52 -5.76
C VAL A 285 18.31 2.92 -7.10
N HIS A 286 17.38 1.98 -7.09
CA HIS A 286 16.90 1.30 -8.30
C HIS A 286 15.47 1.70 -8.62
N LEU A 287 15.20 2.20 -9.83
CA LEU A 287 13.85 2.48 -10.31
C LEU A 287 13.15 1.14 -10.58
N ARG A 288 11.99 0.91 -9.95
CA ARG A 288 11.30 -0.37 -9.98
C ARG A 288 10.93 -0.85 -11.38
N ARG A 289 10.66 0.05 -12.32
CA ARG A 289 10.33 -0.27 -13.72
C ARG A 289 11.54 -0.35 -14.65
N LEU A 290 12.75 -0.08 -14.14
CA LEU A 290 13.97 -0.15 -14.94
C LEU A 290 14.54 -1.56 -14.92
N ALA A 291 14.86 -2.09 -16.09
CA ALA A 291 15.59 -3.34 -16.28
C ALA A 291 16.74 -3.50 -15.28
N HIS A 292 16.82 -4.66 -14.62
CA HIS A 292 17.93 -4.98 -13.74
C HIS A 292 18.85 -6.02 -14.40
N ALA A 293 20.16 -5.74 -14.42
CA ALA A 293 21.13 -6.62 -15.05
C ALA A 293 21.14 -8.00 -14.37
N GLY A 294 21.16 -9.07 -15.17
CA GLY A 294 21.10 -10.44 -14.66
C GLY A 294 19.68 -10.93 -14.34
N TRP A 295 18.66 -10.09 -14.50
CA TRP A 295 17.27 -10.51 -14.44
C TRP A 295 16.73 -10.92 -15.83
N PRO A 296 15.85 -11.93 -15.90
CA PRO A 296 15.40 -12.56 -17.13
C PRO A 296 14.50 -11.61 -17.92
N GLY A 297 14.63 -11.59 -19.25
CA GLY A 297 13.80 -10.71 -20.08
C GLY A 297 14.14 -9.23 -19.98
N GLN A 298 15.21 -8.84 -19.28
CA GLN A 298 15.57 -7.44 -19.02
C GLN A 298 14.43 -6.65 -18.33
N SER A 299 13.59 -7.30 -17.53
CA SER A 299 12.66 -6.62 -16.64
C SER A 299 13.26 -6.44 -15.25
N SER A 300 12.57 -5.70 -14.39
CA SER A 300 12.97 -5.51 -13.00
C SER A 300 12.27 -6.54 -12.11
N PRO A 301 12.97 -7.17 -11.15
CA PRO A 301 12.29 -8.00 -10.14
C PRO A 301 11.25 -7.22 -9.33
N TRP A 302 11.48 -5.93 -9.14
CA TRP A 302 10.70 -5.09 -8.24
C TRP A 302 9.59 -4.31 -8.94
N GLU A 303 9.34 -4.57 -10.22
CA GLU A 303 8.27 -3.90 -10.99
C GLU A 303 6.91 -4.09 -10.30
N GLY A 304 6.62 -5.31 -9.86
CA GLY A 304 5.37 -5.67 -9.19
C GLY A 304 4.53 -6.65 -9.99
N ASP A 305 4.77 -6.76 -11.30
CA ASP A 305 3.98 -7.56 -12.25
C ASP A 305 4.24 -9.08 -12.16
N TRP A 306 4.88 -9.53 -11.09
CA TRP A 306 5.13 -10.94 -10.81
C TRP A 306 4.38 -11.39 -9.56
N VAL A 307 3.71 -12.54 -9.64
CA VAL A 307 2.85 -13.13 -8.59
C VAL A 307 3.46 -13.23 -7.18
N THR A 308 4.79 -13.21 -7.05
CA THR A 308 5.47 -13.32 -5.75
C THR A 308 6.30 -12.08 -5.40
N SER A 309 5.76 -10.90 -5.73
CA SER A 309 6.34 -9.60 -5.40
C SER A 309 5.48 -8.87 -4.38
N PHE A 310 5.97 -8.73 -3.15
CA PHE A 310 5.20 -8.16 -2.06
C PHE A 310 6.01 -7.13 -1.27
N SER A 311 5.39 -5.98 -1.03
CA SER A 311 5.89 -4.96 -0.11
C SER A 311 5.35 -5.20 1.30
N TRP A 312 6.12 -4.85 2.30
CA TRP A 312 5.81 -5.05 3.71
C TRP A 312 6.34 -3.92 4.56
N ILE A 313 5.73 -3.77 5.73
CA ILE A 313 6.12 -2.87 6.80
C ILE A 313 6.13 -3.66 8.12
N SER A 314 7.17 -3.46 8.94
CA SER A 314 7.27 -4.06 10.25
C SER A 314 6.06 -3.65 11.10
N PRO A 315 5.31 -4.60 11.69
CA PRO A 315 4.20 -4.28 12.59
C PRO A 315 4.64 -3.39 13.76
N ALA A 316 5.86 -3.59 14.28
CA ALA A 316 6.46 -2.74 15.32
C ALA A 316 6.73 -1.30 14.87
N SER A 317 6.68 -1.05 13.55
CA SER A 317 6.84 0.26 12.93
C SER A 317 5.52 0.80 12.37
N CYS A 318 4.37 0.21 12.72
CA CYS A 318 3.05 0.64 12.25
C CYS A 318 2.31 1.54 13.27
N ASP A 319 2.99 2.19 14.21
CA ASP A 319 2.33 3.12 15.13
C ASP A 319 1.60 4.22 14.36
N GLY A 320 0.29 4.35 14.60
CA GLY A 320 -0.60 5.25 13.86
C GLY A 320 -0.89 4.86 12.40
N LEU A 321 -0.44 3.69 11.92
CA LEU A 321 -0.61 3.24 10.53
C LEU A 321 -1.49 1.99 10.42
N PRO A 322 -2.18 1.78 9.28
CA PRO A 322 -2.92 0.54 9.05
C PRO A 322 -1.93 -0.63 8.98
N VAL A 323 -2.12 -1.65 9.81
CA VAL A 323 -1.25 -2.84 9.78
C VAL A 323 -1.63 -3.71 8.57
N ARG A 324 -0.88 -3.53 7.47
CA ARG A 324 -1.10 -4.19 6.17
C ARG A 324 0.16 -4.90 5.73
N ASN A 325 0.12 -6.22 5.64
CA ASN A 325 1.23 -7.02 5.13
C ASN A 325 0.69 -8.19 4.29
N PRO A 326 0.79 -8.15 2.95
CA PRO A 326 1.42 -7.10 2.14
C PRO A 326 0.78 -5.71 2.26
N LEU A 327 1.51 -4.66 1.88
CA LEU A 327 0.92 -3.33 1.70
C LEU A 327 -0.20 -3.40 0.64
N ASP A 328 -1.35 -2.80 0.92
CA ASP A 328 -2.55 -2.87 0.10
C ASP A 328 -2.98 -1.46 -0.40
N PHE A 329 -4.22 -1.36 -0.87
CA PHE A 329 -4.81 -0.12 -1.38
C PHE A 329 -4.86 1.06 -0.38
N ALA A 330 -4.77 0.81 0.93
CA ALA A 330 -4.64 1.89 1.91
C ALA A 330 -3.28 2.61 1.81
N TYR A 331 -2.29 1.97 1.19
CA TYR A 331 -0.96 2.55 0.97
C TYR A 331 -0.75 3.03 -0.48
N SER A 332 -1.78 2.97 -1.34
CA SER A 332 -1.66 3.21 -2.79
C SER A 332 -1.02 4.55 -3.14
N GLU A 333 -1.34 5.63 -2.41
CA GLU A 333 -0.75 6.97 -2.60
C GLU A 333 0.75 6.98 -2.27
N VAL A 334 1.21 6.19 -1.31
CA VAL A 334 2.59 6.22 -0.81
C VAL A 334 3.50 5.16 -1.41
N LEU A 335 2.97 4.21 -2.18
CA LEU A 335 3.76 3.12 -2.75
C LEU A 335 4.94 3.65 -3.57
N PRO A 336 6.15 3.08 -3.40
CA PRO A 336 7.37 3.69 -3.91
C PRO A 336 7.56 3.41 -5.41
N ASP A 337 8.16 4.35 -6.14
CA ASP A 337 8.66 4.11 -7.52
C ASP A 337 10.05 3.46 -7.53
N HIS A 338 10.79 3.58 -6.42
CA HIS A 338 12.18 3.14 -6.28
C HIS A 338 12.32 2.15 -5.13
N VAL A 339 13.38 1.35 -5.19
CA VAL A 339 13.81 0.51 -4.06
C VAL A 339 15.27 0.79 -3.73
N LEU A 340 15.63 0.51 -2.47
CA LEU A 340 16.97 0.68 -1.95
C LEU A 340 17.67 -0.68 -1.89
N LEU A 341 18.82 -0.76 -2.56
CA LEU A 341 19.69 -1.93 -2.62
C LEU A 341 21.01 -1.65 -1.87
N GLY A 342 21.81 -2.71 -1.70
CA GLY A 342 23.14 -2.64 -1.09
C GLY A 342 23.21 -3.06 0.38
N HIS A 343 22.06 -3.18 1.06
CA HIS A 343 22.00 -3.81 2.38
C HIS A 343 22.23 -5.33 2.27
N ASP A 344 22.87 -5.91 3.30
CA ASP A 344 22.90 -7.35 3.49
C ASP A 344 21.62 -7.75 4.28
N PRO A 345 20.71 -8.54 3.69
CA PRO A 345 19.40 -8.84 4.29
C PRO A 345 19.48 -9.70 5.56
N VAL A 346 20.64 -10.29 5.87
CA VAL A 346 20.87 -11.05 7.10
C VAL A 346 21.56 -10.17 8.14
N ARG A 347 22.60 -9.44 7.76
CA ARG A 347 23.39 -8.61 8.70
C ARG A 347 22.68 -7.32 9.08
N HIS A 348 21.95 -6.72 8.16
CA HIS A 348 21.26 -5.43 8.35
C HIS A 348 19.74 -5.61 8.52
N VAL A 349 19.32 -6.80 8.97
CA VAL A 349 17.89 -7.14 9.08
C VAL A 349 17.12 -6.17 9.98
N ASP A 350 17.73 -5.72 11.08
CA ASP A 350 17.12 -4.78 12.03
C ASP A 350 17.17 -3.32 11.56
N GLU A 351 17.97 -3.01 10.54
CA GLU A 351 18.07 -1.67 9.94
C GLU A 351 16.91 -1.37 8.96
N VAL A 352 16.32 -2.41 8.37
CA VAL A 352 15.23 -2.30 7.39
C VAL A 352 13.89 -2.55 8.07
N THR A 353 12.98 -1.58 8.06
CA THR A 353 11.66 -1.71 8.70
C THR A 353 10.49 -1.67 7.74
N ALA A 354 10.72 -1.26 6.50
CA ALA A 354 9.83 -1.50 5.40
C ALA A 354 10.66 -1.95 4.20
N GLY A 355 10.13 -2.88 3.44
CA GLY A 355 10.85 -3.46 2.33
C GLY A 355 9.91 -4.16 1.38
N MET A 356 10.50 -4.80 0.39
CA MET A 356 9.80 -5.73 -0.47
C MET A 356 10.70 -6.92 -0.79
N PHE A 357 10.10 -7.98 -1.28
CA PHE A 357 10.84 -9.04 -1.93
C PHE A 357 10.12 -9.43 -3.22
N ALA A 358 10.87 -9.97 -4.16
CA ALA A 358 10.34 -10.56 -5.38
C ALA A 358 10.83 -12.00 -5.57
N GLY A 359 9.99 -12.81 -6.22
CA GLY A 359 10.32 -14.18 -6.63
C GLY A 359 10.58 -15.07 -5.42
N TRP A 360 9.54 -15.54 -4.73
CA TRP A 360 9.70 -16.49 -3.61
C TRP A 360 10.77 -16.10 -2.57
N VAL A 361 10.78 -14.81 -2.19
CA VAL A 361 11.72 -14.21 -1.22
C VAL A 361 13.18 -14.17 -1.73
N HIS A 362 13.45 -14.18 -3.04
CA HIS A 362 14.83 -14.16 -3.54
C HIS A 362 15.47 -12.78 -3.59
N ALA A 363 14.74 -11.76 -4.04
CA ALA A 363 15.28 -10.42 -4.30
C ALA A 363 14.75 -9.40 -3.26
N PRO A 364 15.27 -9.40 -2.02
CA PRO A 364 14.90 -8.40 -1.03
C PRO A 364 15.39 -7.02 -1.46
N ALA A 365 14.59 -6.01 -1.18
CA ALA A 365 14.98 -4.61 -1.31
C ALA A 365 14.34 -3.80 -0.17
N ALA A 366 15.02 -2.75 0.27
CA ALA A 366 14.50 -1.89 1.31
C ALA A 366 13.62 -0.79 0.71
N ILE A 367 12.59 -0.41 1.44
CA ILE A 367 11.76 0.77 1.20
C ILE A 367 12.04 1.81 2.27
N GLU A 368 12.28 1.38 3.51
CA GLU A 368 12.74 2.20 4.63
C GLU A 368 13.95 1.52 5.29
N TRP A 369 15.07 2.23 5.34
CA TRP A 369 16.35 1.74 5.86
C TRP A 369 16.99 2.79 6.76
N THR A 370 17.22 2.45 8.04
CA THR A 370 17.88 3.33 9.02
C THR A 370 19.20 2.75 9.49
N PHE A 371 20.28 3.53 9.44
CA PHE A 371 21.60 3.11 9.89
C PHE A 371 22.40 4.26 10.52
N PRO A 372 23.39 3.97 11.38
CA PRO A 372 24.26 5.00 11.96
C PRO A 372 25.18 5.60 10.90
N GLN A 373 25.41 6.92 10.97
CA GLN A 373 26.33 7.67 10.12
C GLN A 373 27.14 8.63 11.00
N GLY A 374 28.45 8.41 11.08
CA GLY A 374 29.34 9.11 12.02
C GLY A 374 28.82 9.09 13.45
N ARG A 375 28.47 10.26 14.02
CA ARG A 375 27.89 10.37 15.37
C ARG A 375 26.36 10.41 15.39
N GLY A 376 25.72 10.50 14.24
CA GLY A 376 24.27 10.59 14.07
C GLY A 376 23.71 9.39 13.31
N SER A 377 22.61 9.61 12.59
CA SER A 377 21.91 8.55 11.87
C SER A 377 21.30 9.03 10.55
N MET A 378 21.13 8.09 9.63
CA MET A 378 20.41 8.29 8.37
C MET A 378 19.24 7.31 8.28
N THR A 379 18.03 7.85 8.13
CA THR A 379 16.82 7.13 7.71
C THR A 379 16.55 7.46 6.25
N ILE A 380 16.58 6.45 5.39
CA ILE A 380 16.31 6.59 3.96
C ILE A 380 14.98 5.93 3.65
N THR A 381 14.11 6.62 2.92
CA THR A 381 12.82 6.07 2.48
C THR A 381 12.55 6.32 1.01
N THR A 382 11.94 5.35 0.33
CA THR A 382 11.38 5.53 -1.02
C THR A 382 9.86 5.70 -1.03
N PHE A 383 9.21 5.65 0.14
CA PHE A 383 7.78 5.97 0.24
C PHE A 383 7.50 7.38 -0.28
N ARG A 384 6.40 7.50 -1.02
CA ARG A 384 5.94 8.77 -1.59
C ARG A 384 5.10 9.54 -0.56
N ILE A 385 5.76 10.32 0.29
CA ILE A 385 5.12 11.02 1.43
C ILE A 385 5.12 12.56 1.30
N SER A 386 5.65 13.06 0.19
CA SER A 386 5.75 14.47 -0.15
C SER A 386 5.92 14.59 -1.67
N PRO A 387 5.03 15.32 -2.38
CA PRO A 387 3.97 16.21 -1.88
C PRO A 387 2.68 15.49 -1.44
N GLU A 388 2.64 14.16 -1.47
CA GLU A 388 1.49 13.34 -1.08
C GLU A 388 0.98 13.73 0.33
N SER A 389 -0.35 13.75 0.47
CA SER A 389 -1.00 14.36 1.64
C SER A 389 -2.21 13.61 2.17
N GLY A 390 -2.53 12.45 1.59
CA GLY A 390 -3.55 11.56 2.11
C GLY A 390 -3.27 11.12 3.55
N PRO A 391 -4.26 10.52 4.23
CA PRO A 391 -4.15 10.13 5.62
C PRO A 391 -2.92 9.27 5.92
N VAL A 392 -2.66 8.23 5.12
CA VAL A 392 -1.49 7.36 5.31
C VAL A 392 -0.19 8.11 5.00
N ALA A 393 -0.15 8.96 3.97
CA ALA A 393 1.03 9.79 3.68
C ALA A 393 1.39 10.70 4.85
N SER A 394 0.40 11.36 5.44
CA SER A 394 0.56 12.25 6.59
C SER A 394 1.00 11.50 7.85
N ALA A 395 0.34 10.38 8.17
CA ALA A 395 0.70 9.57 9.33
C ALA A 395 2.12 8.97 9.18
N LEU A 396 2.46 8.49 7.97
CA LEU A 396 3.77 7.92 7.67
C LEU A 396 4.88 8.97 7.76
N PHE A 397 4.65 10.20 7.27
CA PHE A 397 5.63 11.26 7.39
C PHE A 397 5.84 11.69 8.86
N GLN A 398 4.77 11.88 9.63
CA GLN A 398 4.89 12.17 11.08
C GLN A 398 5.65 11.05 11.82
N ARG A 399 5.40 9.79 11.46
CA ARG A 399 6.10 8.64 12.04
C ARG A 399 7.59 8.66 11.71
N LEU A 400 7.94 8.87 10.44
CA LEU A 400 9.33 8.92 9.99
C LEU A 400 10.08 10.08 10.65
N LEU A 401 9.49 11.27 10.74
CA LEU A 401 10.07 12.41 11.44
C LEU A 401 10.38 12.08 12.90
N ARG A 402 9.40 11.55 13.65
CA ARG A 402 9.59 11.17 15.06
C ARG A 402 10.67 10.11 15.22
N ARG A 403 10.59 9.06 14.41
CA ARG A 403 11.53 7.95 14.49
C ARG A 403 12.96 8.39 14.18
N THR A 404 13.15 9.21 13.16
CA THR A 404 14.47 9.75 12.81
C THR A 404 15.01 10.65 13.91
N ALA A 405 14.17 11.48 14.54
CA ALA A 405 14.57 12.33 15.66
C ALA A 405 15.03 11.54 16.91
N ASP A 406 14.52 10.31 17.07
CA ASP A 406 14.77 9.46 18.24
C ASP A 406 15.79 8.33 17.99
N ALA A 407 16.37 8.24 16.78
CA ALA A 407 17.26 7.15 16.33
C ALA A 407 18.74 7.48 16.48
#